data_AF-A0A2S2PUW4-F1
#
_entry.id   AF-A0A2S2PUW4-F1
#
_cell.length_a   1.000
_cell.length_b   1.000
_cell.length_c   1.000
_cell.angle_alpha   90.00
_cell.angle_beta   90.00
_cell.angle_gamma   90.00
#
_symmetry.space_group_name_H-M   'P 1'
#
loop_
_entity.id
_entity.type
_entity.pdbx_description
1 polymer ?
#
loop_
_entity_poly.entity_id
_entity_poly.type
_entity_poly.pdbx_seq_one_letter_code
_entity_poly.pdbx_strand_id
1 'polypeptide(L)'
;MFDFELIYKWGCDGSNRQLPYQQRFSTSTNSNDRDLFMFSLVPLQLRCSISSSENKKILWKNPRTSSTRYCRPIKYQYKKETIQSTVQEVEEVNNEIDNIVPIKLKYNDLEIEVRHTLIFSMIDGKF
;
A
#
# COMPACT_ATOMS: atom_id res chain seq x y z
N MET A 1 -24.21 11.21 10.86
CA MET A 1 -23.04 10.43 11.36
C MET A 1 -21.81 10.99 10.66
N PHE A 2 -20.64 10.99 11.32
CA PHE A 2 -19.40 11.39 10.66
C PHE A 2 -18.77 10.19 9.99
N ASP A 3 -18.50 10.30 8.70
CA ASP A 3 -17.87 9.25 7.92
C ASP A 3 -16.42 9.64 7.69
N PHE A 4 -15.49 8.83 8.20
CA PHE A 4 -14.05 9.06 8.03
C PHE A 4 -13.50 8.16 6.93
N GLU A 5 -12.68 8.75 6.06
CA GLU A 5 -12.05 8.09 4.92
C GLU A 5 -10.56 8.46 4.90
N LEU A 6 -9.69 7.46 4.99
CA LEU A 6 -8.26 7.61 4.81
C LEU A 6 -7.85 7.09 3.43
N ILE A 7 -7.34 8.01 2.61
CA ILE A 7 -6.92 7.72 1.24
C ILE A 7 -5.42 7.46 1.21
N TYR A 8 -5.03 6.44 0.48
CA TYR A 8 -3.65 6.07 0.21
C TYR A 8 -3.42 5.99 -1.29
N LYS A 9 -2.18 6.20 -1.71
CA LYS A 9 -1.70 5.63 -2.96
C LYS A 9 -0.85 4.41 -2.63
N TRP A 10 -0.86 3.41 -3.50
CA TRP A 10 0.00 2.25 -3.39
C TRP A 10 0.57 1.89 -4.76
N GLY A 11 1.57 1.03 -4.75
CA GLY A 11 2.13 0.43 -5.94
C GLY A 11 3.27 -0.51 -5.62
N CYS A 12 3.94 -0.95 -6.68
CA CYS A 12 4.99 -1.95 -6.62
C CYS A 12 6.15 -1.57 -7.54
N ASP A 13 7.35 -1.96 -7.15
CA ASP A 13 8.58 -1.67 -7.89
C ASP A 13 9.60 -2.80 -7.70
N GLY A 14 10.32 -3.14 -8.77
CA GLY A 14 11.34 -4.17 -8.81
C GLY A 14 12.74 -3.60 -8.77
N SER A 15 13.54 -4.07 -7.81
CA SER A 15 14.98 -3.86 -7.77
C SER A 15 15.70 -5.13 -8.20
N ASN A 16 16.32 -5.09 -9.39
CA ASN A 16 16.99 -6.25 -9.97
C ASN A 16 18.52 -6.13 -9.90
N ARG A 17 19.22 -7.25 -10.10
CA ARG A 17 20.70 -7.32 -10.23
C ARG A 17 21.49 -6.95 -8.97
N GLN A 18 20.92 -7.18 -7.80
CA GLN A 18 21.69 -7.12 -6.57
C GLN A 18 22.74 -8.25 -6.54
N LEU A 19 23.86 -8.00 -5.88
CA LEU A 19 24.85 -9.04 -5.65
C LEU A 19 24.26 -10.04 -4.65
N PRO A 20 24.25 -11.35 -4.96
CA PRO A 20 23.79 -12.34 -4.02
C PRO A 20 24.59 -12.24 -2.73
N TYR A 21 23.89 -12.20 -1.60
CA TYR A 21 24.53 -12.37 -0.32
C TYR A 21 24.95 -13.85 -0.18
N GLN A 22 26.01 -14.13 0.58
CA GLN A 22 26.52 -15.51 0.75
C GLN A 22 25.63 -16.36 1.67
N GLN A 23 24.32 -16.15 1.65
CA GLN A 23 23.35 -16.86 2.45
C GLN A 23 22.73 -18.00 1.65
N ARG A 24 22.67 -19.17 2.26
CA ARG A 24 21.98 -20.34 1.67
C ARG A 24 20.48 -20.24 1.94
N PHE A 25 19.68 -20.38 0.89
CA PHE A 25 18.24 -20.52 1.01
C PHE A 25 17.90 -21.96 1.40
N SER A 26 17.12 -22.13 2.46
CA SER A 26 16.73 -23.45 2.99
C SER A 26 15.60 -24.11 2.21
N THR A 27 14.85 -23.37 1.39
CA THR A 27 13.51 -23.77 0.93
C THR A 27 13.28 -23.86 -0.58
N SER A 28 14.23 -23.53 -1.45
CA SER A 28 14.11 -23.91 -2.88
C SER A 28 15.43 -23.81 -3.64
N THR A 29 15.56 -24.55 -4.74
CA THR A 29 16.68 -24.48 -5.70
C THR A 29 16.66 -23.24 -6.59
N ASN A 30 15.55 -22.48 -6.64
CA ASN A 30 15.36 -21.34 -7.54
C ASN A 30 15.21 -19.98 -6.83
N SER A 31 15.15 -19.95 -5.49
CA SER A 31 15.11 -18.72 -4.71
C SER A 31 16.49 -18.07 -4.72
N ASN A 32 16.55 -16.80 -5.11
CA ASN A 32 17.74 -15.97 -5.03
C ASN A 32 17.38 -14.56 -4.54
N ASP A 33 18.30 -13.89 -3.87
CA ASP A 33 18.19 -12.51 -3.37
C ASP A 33 18.64 -11.45 -4.39
N ARG A 34 18.85 -11.83 -5.65
CA ARG A 34 19.33 -10.89 -6.68
C ARG A 34 18.25 -9.91 -7.10
N ASP A 35 17.00 -10.35 -7.04
CA ASP A 35 15.85 -9.59 -7.46
C ASP A 35 14.88 -9.45 -6.28
N LEU A 36 14.51 -8.21 -6.00
CA LEU A 36 13.59 -7.84 -4.93
C LEU A 36 12.38 -7.15 -5.56
N PHE A 37 11.20 -7.68 -5.29
CA PHE A 37 9.94 -7.05 -5.63
C PHE A 37 9.31 -6.47 -4.36
N MET A 38 9.06 -5.16 -4.36
CA MET A 38 8.58 -4.43 -3.19
C MET A 38 7.24 -3.78 -3.49
N PHE A 39 6.34 -3.86 -2.51
CA PHE A 39 5.05 -3.19 -2.52
C PHE A 39 5.04 -2.15 -1.43
N SER A 40 4.52 -0.96 -1.72
CA SER A 40 4.51 0.15 -0.78
C SER A 40 3.21 0.93 -0.86
N LEU A 41 2.84 1.54 0.26
CA LEU A 41 1.73 2.47 0.38
C LEU A 41 2.18 3.81 0.94
N VAL A 42 1.49 4.89 0.55
CA VAL A 42 1.69 6.24 1.06
C VAL A 42 0.33 6.80 1.45
N PRO A 43 0.11 7.16 2.74
CA PRO A 43 -1.11 7.86 3.13
C PRO A 43 -1.12 9.25 2.50
N LEU A 44 -2.24 9.63 1.89
CA LEU A 44 -2.42 10.91 1.21
C LEU A 44 -3.18 11.90 2.09
N GLN A 45 -4.35 11.50 2.58
CA GLN A 45 -5.19 12.39 3.38
C GLN A 45 -6.30 11.66 4.13
N LEU A 46 -6.64 12.20 5.30
CA LEU A 46 -7.81 11.84 6.09
C LEU A 46 -8.91 12.87 5.82
N ARG A 47 -10.09 12.39 5.42
CA ARG A 47 -11.27 13.20 5.15
C ARG A 47 -12.40 12.81 6.11
N CYS A 48 -13.25 13.78 6.39
CA CYS A 48 -14.49 13.59 7.15
C CYS A 48 -15.64 14.22 6.34
N SER A 49 -16.74 13.48 6.20
CA SER A 49 -18.01 14.00 5.70
C SER A 49 -19.10 13.78 6.74
N ILE A 50 -20.11 14.65 6.71
CA ILE A 50 -21.37 14.38 7.38
C ILE A 50 -22.19 13.55 6.39
N SER A 51 -22.72 12.40 6.82
CA SER A 51 -23.45 11.43 5.98
C SER A 51 -24.58 12.02 5.10
N SER A 52 -25.07 13.22 5.41
CA SER A 52 -26.11 13.95 4.68
C SER A 52 -25.59 15.07 3.75
N SER A 53 -24.27 15.25 3.64
CA SER A 53 -23.66 16.35 2.89
C SER A 53 -22.55 15.85 1.97
N GLU A 54 -22.52 16.36 0.74
CA GLU A 54 -21.42 16.12 -0.21
C GLU A 54 -20.11 16.84 0.20
N ASN A 55 -20.16 17.72 1.19
CA ASN A 55 -18.99 18.47 1.63
C ASN A 55 -18.03 17.59 2.43
N LYS A 56 -16.89 17.26 1.80
CA LYS A 56 -15.77 16.57 2.44
C LYS A 56 -14.79 17.58 3.06
N LYS A 57 -14.62 17.53 4.38
CA LYS A 57 -13.59 18.29 5.10
C LYS A 57 -12.30 17.46 5.17
N ILE A 58 -11.17 18.07 4.81
CA ILE A 58 -9.85 17.44 4.99
C ILE A 58 -9.39 17.69 6.43
N LEU A 59 -9.16 16.62 7.19
CA LEU A 59 -8.66 16.69 8.57
C LEU A 59 -7.14 16.62 8.62
N TRP A 60 -6.54 15.82 7.73
CA TRP A 60 -5.10 15.69 7.62
C TRP A 60 -4.72 15.48 6.16
N LYS A 61 -3.59 16.06 5.76
CA LYS A 61 -3.00 15.89 4.44
C LYS A 61 -1.52 15.63 4.60
N ASN A 62 -1.02 14.63 3.88
CA ASN A 62 0.40 14.36 3.84
C ASN A 62 1.14 15.54 3.18
N PRO A 63 2.08 16.20 3.89
CA PRO A 63 2.77 17.38 3.35
C PRO A 63 3.80 17.02 2.27
N ARG A 64 4.24 15.75 2.17
CA ARG A 64 5.27 15.30 1.23
C ARG A 64 4.95 13.90 0.70
N THR A 65 3.97 13.81 -0.20
CA THR A 65 3.46 12.55 -0.78
C THR A 65 4.48 11.78 -1.63
N SER A 66 5.58 12.39 -2.05
CA SER A 66 6.68 11.74 -2.78
C SER A 66 7.92 11.51 -1.91
N SER A 67 7.85 11.76 -0.60
CA SER A 67 8.98 11.51 0.30
C SER A 67 9.02 10.06 0.74
N THR A 68 10.21 9.45 0.66
CA THR A 68 10.51 8.11 1.20
C THR A 68 10.12 7.96 2.66
N ARG A 69 10.13 9.04 3.46
CA ARG A 69 9.72 9.03 4.88
C ARG A 69 8.26 8.62 5.10
N TYR A 70 7.39 8.86 4.12
CA TYR A 70 5.97 8.49 4.18
C TYR A 70 5.66 7.25 3.31
N CYS A 71 6.64 6.70 2.61
CA CYS A 71 6.50 5.46 1.85
C CYS A 71 6.66 4.29 2.81
N ARG A 72 5.57 3.57 3.05
CA ARG A 72 5.52 2.43 3.97
C ARG A 72 5.55 1.14 3.16
N PRO A 73 6.61 0.33 3.25
CA PRO A 73 6.63 -0.97 2.61
C PRO A 73 5.61 -1.89 3.29
N ILE A 74 4.91 -2.70 2.49
CA ILE A 74 3.90 -3.65 2.97
C ILE A 74 4.22 -5.10 2.63
N LYS A 75 4.99 -5.34 1.57
CA LYS A 75 5.37 -6.68 1.12
C LYS A 75 6.73 -6.62 0.43
N TYR A 76 7.55 -7.63 0.71
CA TYR A 76 8.82 -7.88 0.05
C TYR A 76 8.83 -9.32 -0.48
N GLN A 77 9.32 -9.50 -1.69
CA GLN A 77 9.49 -10.82 -2.29
C GLN A 77 10.86 -10.90 -2.97
N TYR A 78 11.57 -11.98 -2.72
CA TYR A 78 12.77 -12.34 -3.48
C TYR A 78 12.35 -12.98 -4.81
N LYS A 79 11.93 -12.12 -5.73
CA LYS A 79 11.32 -12.48 -7.01
C LYS A 79 11.61 -11.36 -8.00
N LYS A 80 11.85 -11.74 -9.25
CA LYS A 80 12.01 -10.78 -10.35
C LYS A 80 10.67 -10.16 -10.70
N GLU A 81 10.65 -8.83 -10.83
CA GLU A 81 9.50 -8.13 -11.40
C GLU A 81 9.38 -8.47 -12.90
N THR A 82 8.23 -9.02 -13.27
CA THR A 82 7.82 -9.36 -14.63
C THR A 82 6.35 -8.98 -14.81
N ILE A 83 5.89 -8.81 -16.05
CA ILE A 83 4.47 -8.47 -16.32
C ILE A 83 3.53 -9.47 -15.64
N GLN A 84 3.80 -10.78 -15.78
CA GLN A 84 2.98 -11.83 -15.19
C GLN A 84 2.99 -11.78 -13.65
N SER A 85 4.18 -11.62 -13.04
CA SER A 85 4.25 -11.50 -11.58
C SER A 85 3.55 -10.25 -11.09
N THR A 86 3.67 -9.13 -11.80
CA THR A 86 3.02 -7.88 -11.37
C THR A 86 1.50 -8.00 -11.45
N VAL A 87 0.96 -8.54 -12.54
CA VAL A 87 -0.50 -8.77 -12.67
C VAL A 87 -1.02 -9.65 -11.53
N GLN A 88 -0.37 -10.78 -11.28
CA GLN A 88 -0.78 -11.71 -10.22
C GLN A 88 -0.76 -11.02 -8.85
N GLU A 89 0.33 -10.35 -8.50
CA GLU A 89 0.49 -9.78 -7.16
C GLU A 89 -0.38 -8.53 -6.97
N VAL A 90 -0.66 -7.78 -8.03
CA VAL A 90 -1.63 -6.67 -7.99
C VAL A 90 -3.04 -7.20 -7.76
N GLU A 91 -3.40 -8.31 -8.41
CA GLU A 91 -4.70 -8.98 -8.18
C GLU A 91 -4.82 -9.50 -6.74
N GLU A 92 -3.76 -10.10 -6.19
CA GLU A 92 -3.69 -10.50 -4.77
C GLU A 92 -3.91 -9.31 -3.84
N VAL A 93 -3.20 -8.19 -4.04
CA VAL A 93 -3.36 -6.99 -3.21
C VAL A 93 -4.74 -6.36 -3.37
N ASN A 94 -5.32 -6.37 -4.57
CA ASN A 94 -6.70 -5.89 -4.78
C ASN A 94 -7.71 -6.74 -4.02
N ASN A 95 -7.55 -8.08 -4.01
CA ASN A 95 -8.39 -8.96 -3.20
C ASN A 95 -8.24 -8.65 -1.70
N GLU A 96 -7.04 -8.33 -1.21
CA GLU A 96 -6.84 -7.88 0.17
C GLU A 96 -7.52 -6.53 0.45
N ILE A 97 -7.47 -5.59 -0.50
CA ILE A 97 -8.15 -4.28 -0.41
C ILE A 97 -9.67 -4.46 -0.37
N ASP A 98 -10.25 -5.32 -1.18
CA ASP A 98 -11.69 -5.58 -1.22
C ASP A 98 -12.22 -6.16 0.10
N ASN A 99 -11.35 -6.86 0.84
CA ASN A 99 -11.65 -7.44 2.15
C ASN A 99 -11.22 -6.54 3.32
N ILE A 100 -10.75 -5.31 3.07
CA ILE A 100 -10.26 -4.43 4.14
C ILE A 100 -11.42 -4.00 5.05
N VAL A 101 -11.27 -4.27 6.35
CA VAL A 101 -12.23 -3.81 7.35
C VAL A 101 -11.88 -2.41 7.84
N PRO A 102 -12.88 -1.56 8.14
CA PRO A 102 -12.62 -0.25 8.71
C PRO A 102 -11.95 -0.33 10.08
N ILE A 103 -11.02 0.59 10.36
CA ILE A 103 -10.40 0.68 11.68
C ILE A 103 -11.37 1.37 12.64
N LYS A 104 -11.61 0.74 13.80
CA LYS A 104 -12.40 1.30 14.89
C LYS A 104 -11.48 1.87 15.97
N LEU A 105 -11.65 3.14 16.29
CA LEU A 105 -10.87 3.87 17.29
C LEU A 105 -11.80 4.46 18.33
N LYS A 106 -11.36 4.47 19.60
CA LYS A 106 -12.04 5.20 20.67
C LYS A 106 -11.30 6.50 20.94
N TYR A 107 -11.97 7.64 20.81
CA TYR A 107 -11.40 8.95 21.11
C TYR A 107 -12.39 9.78 21.93
N ASN A 108 -12.03 10.15 23.16
CA ASN A 108 -12.87 10.92 24.09
C ASN A 108 -14.32 10.40 24.14
N ASP A 109 -14.48 9.09 24.37
CA ASP A 109 -15.74 8.35 24.43
C ASP A 109 -16.57 8.26 23.13
N LEU A 110 -16.04 8.76 22.02
CA LEU A 110 -16.60 8.54 20.69
C LEU A 110 -15.95 7.32 20.04
N GLU A 111 -16.77 6.44 19.49
CA GLU A 111 -16.32 5.43 18.55
C GLU A 111 -16.23 6.07 17.15
N ILE A 112 -15.05 5.98 16.57
CA ILE A 112 -14.72 6.50 15.25
C ILE A 112 -14.38 5.31 14.37
N GLU A 113 -15.06 5.21 13.22
CA GLU A 113 -14.76 4.22 12.20
C GLU A 113 -14.12 4.89 10.99
N VAL A 114 -12.94 4.42 10.60
CA VAL A 114 -12.17 4.96 9.47
C VAL A 114 -12.14 3.93 8.36
N ARG A 115 -12.74 4.27 7.21
CA ARG A 115 -12.68 3.48 5.98
C ARG A 115 -11.40 3.78 5.21
N HIS A 116 -10.95 2.81 4.42
CA HIS A 116 -9.70 2.89 3.67
C HIS A 116 -9.99 2.89 2.16
N THR A 117 -9.34 3.81 1.46
CA THR A 117 -9.39 3.88 -0.01
C THR A 117 -7.97 3.85 -0.54
N LEU A 118 -7.62 2.82 -1.29
CA LEU A 118 -6.28 2.60 -1.82
C LEU A 118 -6.26 2.80 -3.34
N ILE A 119 -5.43 3.72 -3.81
CA ILE A 119 -5.33 4.08 -5.24
C ILE A 119 -4.02 3.51 -5.81
N PHE A 120 -4.14 2.54 -6.72
CA PHE A 120 -2.98 2.00 -7.42
C PHE A 120 -2.46 3.03 -8.44
N SER A 121 -1.34 3.69 -8.11
CA SER A 121 -0.80 4.80 -8.91
C SER A 121 0.71 4.97 -8.82
N MET A 122 1.38 4.21 -7.95
CA MET A 122 2.85 4.20 -7.86
C MET A 122 3.40 3.08 -8.75
N ILE A 123 3.22 3.22 -10.06
CA ILE A 123 3.69 2.28 -11.07
C ILE A 123 4.64 2.97 -12.05
N ASP A 124 5.65 2.25 -12.53
CA ASP A 124 6.48 2.69 -13.66
C ASP A 124 5.69 2.49 -14.97
N GLY A 125 5.95 3.30 -16.00
CA GLY A 125 5.23 3.25 -17.29
C GLY A 125 5.58 2.04 -18.18
N LYS A 126 6.02 0.93 -17.59
CA LYS A 126 6.55 -0.27 -18.27
C LYS A 126 5.48 -1.32 -18.58
N PHE A 127 4.19 -0.96 -18.45
CA PHE A 127 3.05 -1.85 -18.66
C PHE A 127 2.46 -1.73 -20.07
#